data_AF-A0A9X5YSY1-F1
#
_entry.id   AF-A0A9X5YSY1-F1
#
_cell.length_a   1.000
_cell.length_b   1.000
_cell.length_c   1.000
_cell.angle_alpha   90.00
_cell.angle_beta   90.00
_cell.angle_gamma   90.00
#
_symmetry.space_group_name_H-M   'P 1'
#
loop_
_entity.id
_entity.type
_entity.pdbx_description
1 polymer ?
#
loop_
_entity_poly.entity_id
_entity_poly.type
_entity_poly.pdbx_seq_one_letter_code
_entity_poly.pdbx_strand_id
1 'polypeptide(L)'
;MKHILLMAAMILSGFANANEMSNPCAYHPDLPGCAGNNRPMGQTKRVINIPDRWGAIYFNGANRAIGVSENNTKSAESARREALADCIKNGGGKNPIASNGQGCHFMTEYVNGCGAIAIGGVIGNGRVSAKSDFNLETAEQNAIDSCEKNRPFKCTIRYSGCSRHPDYLRY
;
A
#
# COMPACT_ATOMS: atom_id res chain seq x y z
N MET A 1 58.31 58.49 -16.85
CA MET A 1 57.87 59.88 -16.64
C MET A 1 56.38 59.97 -16.99
N LYS A 2 55.52 60.15 -15.98
CA LYS A 2 54.58 61.29 -15.84
C LYS A 2 53.63 61.49 -17.03
N HIS A 3 52.34 61.12 -16.86
CA HIS A 3 51.19 62.06 -16.75
C HIS A 3 50.58 62.36 -18.15
N ILE A 4 49.30 62.21 -18.49
CA ILE A 4 48.00 62.67 -17.93
C ILE A 4 46.91 62.02 -18.84
N LEU A 5 45.97 61.20 -18.33
CA LEU A 5 44.54 61.51 -18.08
C LEU A 5 43.78 62.34 -19.14
N LEU A 6 42.75 61.75 -19.77
CA LEU A 6 41.50 62.36 -20.27
C LEU A 6 40.64 61.23 -20.89
N MET A 7 39.83 60.51 -20.11
CA MET A 7 38.39 60.75 -19.90
C MET A 7 37.62 61.13 -21.17
N ALA A 8 37.07 60.13 -21.85
CA ALA A 8 35.84 60.26 -22.64
C ALA A 8 34.97 59.02 -22.37
N ALA A 9 33.99 59.18 -21.47
CA ALA A 9 33.00 58.18 -21.16
C ALA A 9 32.11 57.95 -22.38
N MET A 10 32.28 56.83 -23.08
CA MET A 10 31.31 56.34 -24.06
C MET A 10 30.15 55.68 -23.31
N ILE A 11 29.12 56.48 -23.04
CA ILE A 11 27.76 56.00 -22.74
C ILE A 11 26.94 56.24 -24.01
N LEU A 12 26.01 55.32 -24.32
CA LEU A 12 25.05 55.28 -25.45
C LEU A 12 25.62 54.54 -26.69
N SER A 13 25.05 53.45 -27.22
CA SER A 13 23.72 52.86 -27.05
C SER A 13 23.79 51.38 -27.47
N GLY A 14 23.50 50.46 -26.56
CA GLY A 14 23.11 49.10 -26.94
C GLY A 14 21.67 49.14 -27.44
N PHE A 15 21.46 49.24 -28.76
CA PHE A 15 20.16 48.90 -29.34
C PHE A 15 20.05 47.37 -29.38
N ALA A 16 19.72 46.78 -28.22
CA ALA A 16 19.08 45.49 -28.23
C ALA A 16 17.67 45.71 -28.79
N ASN A 17 17.45 45.34 -30.05
CA ASN A 17 16.11 45.05 -30.53
C ASN A 17 15.58 43.88 -29.71
N ALA A 18 14.94 44.18 -28.58
CA ALA A 18 14.04 43.25 -27.94
C ALA A 18 12.82 43.15 -28.85
N ASN A 19 12.84 42.20 -29.80
CA ASN A 19 11.61 41.77 -30.44
C ASN A 19 10.77 41.15 -29.33
N GLU A 20 9.78 41.91 -28.84
CA GLU A 20 8.67 41.40 -28.03
C GLU A 20 7.78 40.48 -28.87
N MET A 21 8.33 39.34 -29.30
CA MET A 21 7.59 38.31 -30.03
C MET A 21 7.59 36.97 -29.30
N SER A 22 7.73 37.02 -27.98
CA SER A 22 7.76 35.83 -27.11
C SER A 22 6.43 35.56 -26.41
N ASN A 23 5.37 36.31 -26.73
CA ASN A 23 4.06 36.07 -26.14
C ASN A 23 3.14 35.34 -27.14
N PRO A 24 3.07 33.99 -27.10
CA PRO A 24 2.18 33.21 -27.97
C PRO A 24 0.70 33.56 -27.77
N CYS A 25 0.32 34.18 -26.65
CA CYS A 25 -1.03 34.66 -26.39
C CYS A 25 -1.46 35.84 -27.29
N ALA A 26 -0.52 36.55 -27.92
CA ALA A 26 -0.83 37.67 -28.81
C ALA A 26 -1.41 37.20 -30.16
N TYR A 27 -1.03 36.00 -30.61
CA TYR A 27 -1.43 35.45 -31.91
C TYR A 27 -2.36 34.24 -31.79
N HIS A 28 -2.37 33.59 -30.62
CA HIS A 28 -3.26 32.48 -30.30
C HIS A 28 -3.90 32.71 -28.91
N PRO A 29 -4.89 33.60 -28.82
CA PRO A 29 -5.56 33.91 -27.56
C PRO A 29 -6.33 32.71 -26.98
N ASP A 30 -6.62 31.69 -27.80
CA ASP A 30 -7.34 30.49 -27.41
C ASP A 30 -6.44 29.41 -26.76
N LEU A 31 -5.12 29.64 -26.69
CA LEU A 31 -4.21 28.72 -26.02
C LEU A 31 -4.51 28.66 -24.50
N PRO A 32 -4.43 27.48 -23.87
CA PRO A 32 -4.58 27.36 -22.42
C PRO A 32 -3.58 28.27 -21.69
N GLY A 33 -4.09 29.20 -20.88
CA GLY A 33 -3.28 30.18 -20.13
C GLY A 33 -3.14 31.56 -20.78
N CYS A 34 -3.68 31.74 -21.98
CA CYS A 34 -3.79 33.02 -22.67
C CYS A 34 -5.22 33.57 -22.54
N ALA A 35 -5.35 34.88 -22.29
CA ALA A 35 -6.59 35.61 -22.00
C ALA A 35 -7.23 35.35 -20.62
N GLY A 36 -7.04 36.33 -19.70
CA GLY A 36 -8.04 36.89 -18.75
C GLY A 36 -8.72 35.98 -17.72
N ASN A 37 -8.67 34.67 -17.89
CA ASN A 37 -9.12 33.68 -16.96
C ASN A 37 -7.88 33.22 -16.22
N ASN A 38 -7.63 33.85 -15.07
CA ASN A 38 -6.86 33.27 -13.96
C ASN A 38 -7.55 32.00 -13.41
N ARG A 39 -8.03 31.13 -14.29
CA ARG A 39 -8.30 29.75 -13.95
C ARG A 39 -6.94 29.08 -14.04
N PRO A 40 -6.29 28.75 -12.91
CA PRO A 40 -5.15 27.84 -12.97
C PRO A 40 -5.57 26.69 -13.88
N MET A 41 -4.73 26.32 -14.86
CA MET A 41 -4.98 25.16 -15.72
C MET A 41 -5.40 24.05 -14.78
N GLY A 42 -6.70 23.78 -14.78
CA GLY A 42 -7.31 23.13 -13.64
C GLY A 42 -6.76 21.74 -13.65
N GLN A 43 -5.74 21.47 -12.83
CA GLN A 43 -5.59 20.16 -12.27
C GLN A 43 -6.88 19.97 -11.50
N THR A 44 -7.93 19.50 -12.20
CA THR A 44 -9.06 18.87 -11.57
C THR A 44 -8.41 17.82 -10.71
N LYS A 45 -8.29 18.12 -9.41
CA LYS A 45 -7.79 17.21 -8.42
C LYS A 45 -8.83 16.10 -8.40
N ARG A 46 -8.68 15.13 -9.31
CA ARG A 46 -9.55 13.97 -9.41
C ARG A 46 -9.29 13.21 -8.11
N VAL A 47 -10.17 13.39 -7.14
CA VAL A 47 -10.17 12.58 -5.94
C VAL A 47 -10.61 11.20 -6.39
N ILE A 48 -9.65 10.31 -6.59
CA ILE A 48 -9.92 8.89 -6.84
C ILE A 48 -10.24 8.30 -5.47
N ASN A 49 -11.49 7.90 -5.27
CA ASN A 49 -11.86 7.13 -4.08
C ASN A 49 -11.50 5.66 -4.36
N ILE A 50 -10.36 5.22 -3.82
CA ILE A 50 -9.93 3.82 -3.93
C ILE A 50 -10.58 3.06 -2.77
N PRO A 51 -11.45 2.08 -3.03
CA PRO A 51 -12.13 1.36 -1.97
C PRO A 51 -11.14 0.48 -1.20
N ASP A 52 -11.28 0.49 0.13
CA ASP A 52 -10.52 -0.38 1.02
C ASP A 52 -10.73 -1.85 0.66
N ARG A 53 -9.64 -2.60 0.68
CA ARG A 53 -9.64 -4.05 0.49
C ARG A 53 -9.21 -4.71 1.78
N TRP A 54 -10.13 -5.44 2.38
CA TRP A 54 -9.92 -6.14 3.64
C TRP A 54 -9.52 -7.59 3.38
N GLY A 55 -8.63 -8.08 4.23
CA GLY A 55 -8.30 -9.49 4.32
C GLY A 55 -8.23 -9.94 5.78
N ALA A 56 -8.40 -11.25 5.98
CA ALA A 56 -8.37 -11.85 7.31
C ALA A 56 -7.89 -13.29 7.23
N ILE A 57 -7.25 -13.76 8.31
CA ILE A 57 -6.77 -15.13 8.43
C ILE A 57 -7.35 -15.75 9.71
N TYR A 58 -7.91 -16.94 9.56
CA TYR A 58 -8.34 -17.81 10.65
C TYR A 58 -7.53 -19.10 10.64
N PHE A 59 -7.35 -19.71 11.80
CA PHE A 59 -6.57 -20.93 11.96
C PHE A 59 -7.17 -21.87 13.00
N ASN A 60 -7.12 -23.16 12.71
CA ASN A 60 -7.42 -24.23 13.66
C ASN A 60 -6.13 -24.99 14.03
N GLY A 61 -5.82 -25.01 15.33
CA GLY A 61 -4.60 -25.65 15.84
C GLY A 61 -4.57 -27.19 15.82
N ALA A 62 -5.71 -27.89 15.89
CA ALA A 62 -5.68 -29.37 15.98
C ALA A 62 -5.51 -30.04 14.63
N ASN A 63 -5.99 -29.44 13.54
CA ASN A 63 -5.86 -30.01 12.19
C ASN A 63 -5.11 -29.10 11.22
N ARG A 64 -4.63 -27.94 11.68
CA ARG A 64 -3.92 -26.94 10.89
C ARG A 64 -4.73 -26.38 9.72
N ALA A 65 -6.06 -26.43 9.79
CA ALA A 65 -6.91 -25.77 8.81
C ALA A 65 -6.68 -24.26 8.86
N ILE A 66 -6.50 -23.65 7.70
CA ILE A 66 -6.36 -22.21 7.51
C ILE A 66 -7.58 -21.76 6.72
N GLY A 67 -8.14 -20.62 7.10
CA GLY A 67 -9.13 -19.94 6.27
C GLY A 67 -8.73 -18.51 6.01
N VAL A 68 -8.99 -18.06 4.79
CA VAL A 68 -8.54 -16.76 4.32
C VAL A 68 -9.68 -16.01 3.65
N SER A 69 -9.64 -14.69 3.75
CA SER A 69 -10.43 -13.78 2.93
C SER A 69 -9.47 -12.77 2.33
N GLU A 70 -9.62 -12.51 1.03
CA GLU A 70 -8.84 -11.51 0.32
C GLU A 70 -9.76 -10.56 -0.46
N ASN A 71 -9.31 -9.32 -0.61
CA ASN A 71 -9.93 -8.31 -1.47
C ASN A 71 -11.41 -8.00 -1.16
N ASN A 72 -11.84 -8.25 0.08
CA ASN A 72 -13.19 -7.97 0.52
C ASN A 72 -13.43 -6.44 0.58
N THR A 73 -14.46 -5.96 -0.12
CA THR A 73 -14.77 -4.53 -0.22
C THR A 73 -15.83 -4.05 0.75
N LYS A 74 -16.44 -4.97 1.50
CA LYS A 74 -17.62 -4.64 2.32
C LYS A 74 -17.19 -4.06 3.67
N SER A 75 -16.37 -4.81 4.41
CA SER A 75 -15.85 -4.40 5.71
C SER A 75 -14.86 -5.41 6.27
N ALA A 76 -14.10 -4.99 7.28
CA ALA A 76 -13.33 -5.83 8.20
C ALA A 76 -14.14 -7.05 8.70
N GLU A 77 -15.35 -6.81 9.21
CA GLU A 77 -16.20 -7.86 9.76
C GLU A 77 -16.64 -8.87 8.67
N SER A 78 -16.95 -8.39 7.46
CA SER A 78 -17.27 -9.27 6.34
C SER A 78 -16.09 -10.15 5.97
N ALA A 79 -14.87 -9.60 5.95
CA ALA A 79 -13.65 -10.37 5.68
C ALA A 79 -13.40 -11.43 6.76
N ARG A 80 -13.58 -11.08 8.05
CA ARG A 80 -13.47 -12.04 9.16
C ARG A 80 -14.47 -13.18 9.03
N ARG A 81 -15.73 -12.88 8.69
CA ARG A 81 -16.78 -13.89 8.52
C ARG A 81 -16.48 -14.84 7.36
N GLU A 82 -15.98 -14.30 6.25
CA GLU A 82 -15.56 -15.08 5.08
C GLU A 82 -14.38 -15.99 5.40
N ALA A 83 -13.32 -15.45 6.03
CA ALA A 83 -12.14 -16.24 6.43
C ALA A 83 -12.48 -17.33 7.45
N LEU A 84 -13.38 -17.05 8.39
CA LEU A 84 -13.90 -18.04 9.34
C LEU A 84 -14.64 -19.17 8.62
N ALA A 85 -15.56 -18.82 7.71
CA ALA A 85 -16.31 -19.81 6.94
C ALA A 85 -15.38 -20.68 6.08
N ASP A 86 -14.36 -20.08 5.45
CA ASP A 86 -13.34 -20.79 4.70
C ASP A 86 -12.53 -21.76 5.59
N CYS A 87 -12.13 -21.32 6.79
CA CYS A 87 -11.40 -22.17 7.73
C CYS A 87 -12.26 -23.39 8.15
N ILE A 88 -13.55 -23.16 8.43
CA ILE A 88 -14.50 -24.23 8.77
C ILE A 88 -14.64 -25.21 7.61
N LYS A 89 -14.79 -24.71 6.38
CA LYS A 89 -14.87 -25.50 5.15
C LYS A 89 -13.61 -26.33 4.92
N ASN A 90 -12.43 -25.79 5.24
CA ASN A 90 -11.14 -26.47 5.17
C ASN A 90 -10.94 -27.49 6.31
N GLY A 91 -12.01 -27.84 7.04
CA GLY A 91 -12.04 -28.87 8.07
C GLY A 91 -11.87 -28.32 9.49
N GLY A 92 -11.60 -27.03 9.66
CA GLY A 92 -11.37 -26.39 10.97
C GLY A 92 -12.61 -26.31 11.87
N GLY A 93 -13.80 -26.66 11.38
CA GLY A 93 -15.00 -26.78 12.20
C GLY A 93 -15.11 -28.10 12.98
N LYS A 94 -14.24 -29.09 12.68
CA LYS A 94 -14.42 -30.45 13.19
C LYS A 94 -13.77 -30.71 14.55
N ASN A 95 -12.60 -30.11 14.85
CA ASN A 95 -11.84 -30.30 16.10
C ASN A 95 -10.64 -29.32 16.17
N PRO A 96 -10.23 -28.78 17.33
CA PRO A 96 -10.99 -28.73 18.58
C PRO A 96 -12.05 -27.64 18.46
N ILE A 97 -13.07 -27.61 19.30
CA ILE A 97 -14.08 -26.54 19.27
C ILE A 97 -13.80 -25.58 20.42
N ALA A 98 -13.67 -24.28 20.12
CA ALA A 98 -13.51 -23.26 21.14
C ALA A 98 -14.83 -22.98 21.87
N SER A 99 -14.79 -22.18 22.95
CA SER A 99 -15.97 -21.84 23.75
C SER A 99 -17.09 -21.17 22.94
N ASN A 100 -16.78 -20.56 21.80
CA ASN A 100 -17.74 -19.97 20.86
C ASN A 100 -18.35 -20.99 19.87
N GLY A 101 -18.08 -22.29 20.03
CA GLY A 101 -18.60 -23.33 19.15
C GLY A 101 -17.85 -23.49 17.82
N GLN A 102 -16.76 -22.76 17.61
CA GLN A 102 -15.97 -22.79 16.36
C GLN A 102 -14.55 -23.28 16.65
N GLY A 103 -14.00 -24.15 15.81
CA GLY A 103 -12.60 -24.59 15.96
C GLY A 103 -11.56 -23.68 15.33
N CYS A 104 -12.02 -22.76 14.50
CA CYS A 104 -11.20 -21.76 13.85
C CYS A 104 -11.11 -20.49 14.70
N HIS A 105 -9.90 -20.07 14.99
CA HIS A 105 -9.61 -18.85 15.74
C HIS A 105 -9.13 -17.74 14.81
N PHE A 106 -9.55 -16.52 15.11
CA PHE A 106 -9.05 -15.32 14.44
C PHE A 106 -7.55 -15.16 14.71
N MET A 107 -6.77 -14.92 13.66
CA MET A 107 -5.32 -14.75 13.76
C MET A 107 -4.89 -13.31 13.46
N THR A 108 -5.31 -12.78 12.31
CA THR A 108 -4.95 -11.42 11.89
C THR A 108 -5.94 -10.88 10.86
N GLU A 109 -5.95 -9.56 10.72
CA GLU A 109 -6.73 -8.76 9.79
C GLU A 109 -5.80 -7.72 9.17
N TYR A 110 -6.05 -7.36 7.92
CA TYR A 110 -5.32 -6.33 7.22
C TYR A 110 -6.22 -5.57 6.24
N VAL A 111 -5.88 -4.31 5.99
CA VAL A 111 -6.55 -3.44 5.03
C VAL A 111 -5.53 -2.82 4.09
N ASN A 112 -5.81 -2.86 2.79
CA ASN A 112 -4.92 -2.34 1.74
C ASN A 112 -3.46 -2.82 1.88
N GLY A 113 -3.29 -4.07 2.32
CA GLY A 113 -2.02 -4.64 2.72
C GLY A 113 -2.01 -6.15 2.55
N CYS A 114 -1.09 -6.80 3.24
CA CYS A 114 -0.86 -8.24 3.16
C CYS A 114 -0.91 -8.89 4.53
N GLY A 115 -1.24 -10.18 4.53
CA GLY A 115 -1.15 -11.06 5.67
C GLY A 115 -0.39 -12.31 5.32
N ALA A 116 0.33 -12.85 6.30
CA ALA A 116 1.00 -14.13 6.19
C ALA A 116 0.81 -14.93 7.48
N ILE A 117 0.82 -16.25 7.36
CA ILE A 117 0.74 -17.19 8.49
C ILE A 117 1.87 -18.21 8.39
N ALA A 118 2.65 -18.29 9.47
CA ALA A 118 3.75 -19.23 9.65
C ALA A 118 3.39 -20.30 10.67
N ILE A 119 3.77 -21.55 10.39
CA ILE A 119 3.53 -22.69 11.27
C ILE A 119 4.82 -23.51 11.43
N GLY A 120 5.17 -23.83 12.67
CA GLY A 120 6.32 -24.67 13.02
C GLY A 120 6.00 -25.69 14.11
N GLY A 121 6.90 -26.67 14.26
CA GLY A 121 6.76 -27.78 15.20
C GLY A 121 5.71 -28.83 14.78
N VAL A 122 5.28 -29.66 15.73
CA VAL A 122 4.30 -30.75 15.52
C VAL A 122 2.92 -30.35 16.08
N ILE A 123 1.85 -31.04 15.69
CA ILE A 123 0.52 -30.79 16.29
C ILE A 123 0.60 -31.06 17.80
N GLY A 124 0.03 -30.17 18.61
CA GLY A 124 0.09 -30.25 20.09
C GLY A 124 1.35 -29.66 20.74
N ASN A 125 2.47 -29.54 20.02
CA ASN A 125 3.70 -28.89 20.49
C ASN A 125 4.31 -27.96 19.42
N GLY A 126 3.44 -27.28 18.67
CA GLY A 126 3.80 -26.39 17.58
C GLY A 126 3.53 -24.94 17.96
N ARG A 127 3.97 -24.03 17.10
CA ARG A 127 3.62 -22.62 17.18
C ARG A 127 3.08 -22.16 15.84
N VAL A 128 2.14 -21.23 15.92
CA VAL A 128 1.58 -20.52 14.78
C VAL A 128 1.73 -19.04 15.06
N SER A 129 2.02 -18.27 14.02
CA SER A 129 1.92 -16.82 14.07
C SER A 129 1.40 -16.32 12.73
N ALA A 130 0.46 -15.39 12.78
CA ALA A 130 0.04 -14.64 11.59
C ALA A 130 0.33 -13.16 11.82
N LYS A 131 0.87 -12.51 10.80
CA LYS A 131 1.21 -11.10 10.83
C LYS A 131 0.78 -10.43 9.55
N SER A 132 0.43 -9.17 9.68
CA SER A 132 0.07 -8.30 8.58
C SER A 132 1.11 -7.20 8.43
N ASP A 133 1.31 -6.76 7.21
CA ASP A 133 2.12 -5.59 6.88
C ASP A 133 1.63 -5.01 5.55
N PHE A 134 2.06 -3.80 5.19
CA PHE A 134 1.84 -3.26 3.85
C PHE A 134 2.60 -4.06 2.78
N ASN A 135 3.81 -4.53 3.10
CA ASN A 135 4.63 -5.34 2.21
C ASN A 135 4.46 -6.84 2.50
N LEU A 136 4.35 -7.67 1.45
CA LEU A 136 4.18 -9.12 1.59
C LEU A 136 5.39 -9.78 2.27
N GLU A 137 6.60 -9.45 1.85
CA GLU A 137 7.84 -10.01 2.40
C GLU A 137 8.00 -9.64 3.87
N THR A 138 7.67 -8.41 4.24
CA THR A 138 7.68 -7.97 5.65
C THR A 138 6.61 -8.71 6.47
N ALA A 139 5.42 -8.94 5.92
CA ALA A 139 4.40 -9.75 6.58
C ALA A 139 4.87 -11.19 6.82
N GLU A 140 5.51 -11.81 5.82
CA GLU A 140 6.09 -13.15 5.91
C GLU A 140 7.20 -13.23 6.95
N GLN A 141 8.17 -12.31 6.91
CA GLN A 141 9.27 -12.27 7.86
C GLN A 141 8.75 -12.09 9.29
N ASN A 142 7.83 -11.15 9.50
CA ASN A 142 7.20 -10.92 10.80
C ASN A 142 6.47 -12.18 11.31
N ALA A 143 5.80 -12.92 10.43
CA ALA A 143 5.14 -14.17 10.78
C ALA A 143 6.15 -15.25 11.20
N ILE A 144 7.25 -15.42 10.45
CA ILE A 144 8.35 -16.34 10.79
C ILE A 144 8.98 -15.97 12.12
N ASP A 145 9.44 -14.73 12.27
CA ASP A 145 10.15 -14.27 13.47
C ASP A 145 9.29 -14.47 14.73
N SER A 146 8.00 -14.12 14.65
CA SER A 146 7.07 -14.29 15.74
C SER A 146 6.74 -15.76 16.05
N CYS A 147 6.81 -16.63 15.03
CA CYS A 147 6.61 -18.07 15.18
C CYS A 147 7.85 -18.77 15.77
N GLU A 148 9.06 -18.37 15.36
CA GLU A 148 10.32 -18.98 15.81
C GLU A 148 10.85 -18.40 17.13
N LYS A 149 10.34 -17.25 17.57
CA LYS A 149 10.82 -16.57 18.78
C LYS A 149 10.92 -17.52 19.98
N ASN A 150 12.15 -17.73 20.44
CA ASN A 150 12.52 -18.59 21.56
C ASN A 150 12.07 -20.06 21.37
N ARG A 151 12.02 -20.56 20.13
CA ARG A 151 11.66 -21.94 19.81
C ARG A 151 12.83 -22.69 19.17
N PRO A 152 12.95 -24.01 19.42
CA PRO A 152 14.01 -24.84 18.83
C PRO A 152 13.69 -25.32 17.41
N PHE A 153 12.50 -25.02 16.88
CA PHE A 153 12.05 -25.45 15.55
C PHE A 153 11.93 -24.27 14.59
N LYS A 154 12.02 -24.58 13.31
CA LYS A 154 11.75 -23.64 12.22
C LYS A 154 10.26 -23.58 11.88
N CYS A 155 9.82 -22.41 11.49
CA CYS A 155 8.47 -22.18 11.00
C CYS A 155 8.49 -21.96 9.49
N THR A 156 7.46 -22.45 8.81
CA THR A 156 7.30 -22.23 7.37
C THR A 156 6.05 -21.42 7.11
N ILE A 157 6.11 -20.51 6.14
CA ILE A 157 4.92 -19.84 5.62
C ILE A 157 3.99 -20.90 5.02
N ARG A 158 2.74 -20.89 5.46
CA ARG A 158 1.68 -21.77 4.95
C ARG A 158 0.72 -21.05 4.03
N TYR A 159 0.57 -19.76 4.23
CA TYR A 159 -0.16 -18.88 3.35
C TYR A 159 0.37 -17.46 3.52
N SER A 160 0.40 -16.73 2.42
CA SER A 160 0.66 -15.31 2.36
C SER A 160 -0.09 -14.72 1.17
N GLY A 161 -0.64 -13.52 1.34
CA GLY A 161 -1.50 -12.92 0.32
C GLY A 161 -1.88 -11.49 0.66
N CYS A 162 -2.40 -10.76 -0.33
CA CYS A 162 -2.65 -9.33 -0.20
C CYS A 162 -4.07 -8.96 -0.61
N SER A 163 -4.64 -8.03 0.15
CA SER A 163 -5.92 -7.38 -0.10
C SER A 163 -5.63 -5.93 -0.39
N ARG A 164 -5.41 -5.59 -1.66
CA ARG A 164 -5.13 -4.23 -2.08
C ARG A 164 -5.68 -3.97 -3.46
N HIS A 165 -6.18 -2.75 -3.66
CA HIS A 165 -6.56 -2.29 -4.99
C HIS A 165 -5.32 -2.26 -5.90
N PRO A 166 -5.41 -2.70 -7.18
CA PRO A 166 -4.29 -2.61 -8.12
C PRO A 166 -3.70 -1.20 -8.27
N ASP A 167 -4.52 -0.17 -8.05
CA ASP A 167 -4.06 1.23 -8.12
C ASP A 167 -3.11 1.62 -6.97
N TYR A 168 -3.06 0.88 -5.87
CA TYR A 168 -2.04 1.09 -4.83
C TYR A 168 -0.65 0.62 -5.25
N LEU A 169 -0.50 -0.07 -6.39
CA LEU A 169 0.79 -0.48 -6.95
C LEU A 169 1.31 0.49 -8.01
N ARG A 170 0.55 1.55 -8.32
CA ARG A 170 0.88 2.50 -9.40
C ARG A 170 1.72 3.70 -8.94
N TYR A 171 1.93 3.87 -7.63
CA TYR A 171 2.64 4.98 -7.01
C TYR A 171 3.55 4.46 -5.89
#